data_AF-A0A533B5C9-F1
#
_entry.id   AF-A0A533B5C9-F1
#
_cell.length_a   1.000
_cell.length_b   1.000
_cell.length_c   1.000
_cell.angle_alpha   90.00
_cell.angle_beta   90.00
_cell.angle_gamma   90.00
#
_symmetry.space_group_name_H-M   'P 1'
#
loop_
_entity.id
_entity.type
_entity.pdbx_description
1 polymer ?
#
loop_
_entity_poly.entity_id
_entity_poly.type
_entity_poly.pdbx_seq_one_letter_code
_entity_poly.pdbx_strand_id
1 'polypeptide(L)'
;MSSNTIHVYDTWVTGKKGRIHFDVMTTDETTALKLAKGYLASIGEPDVPVTLKECQFCHSEPLVMFSSEQQKQVREKGGFIVPMPA
;
A
#
# COMPACT_ATOMS: atom_id res chain seq x y z
N MET A 1 7.97 -15.65 11.71
CA MET A 1 8.38 -14.41 12.39
C MET A 1 7.51 -13.31 11.81
N SER A 2 6.51 -12.81 12.55
CA SER A 2 5.77 -11.63 12.11
C SER A 2 6.75 -10.47 12.17
N SER A 3 7.10 -9.87 11.03
CA SER A 3 7.94 -8.68 11.02
C SER A 3 7.23 -7.59 11.81
N ASN A 4 7.86 -7.12 12.90
CA ASN A 4 7.35 -6.02 13.71
C ASN A 4 7.53 -4.65 13.01
N THR A 5 7.97 -4.65 11.76
CA THR A 5 8.31 -3.48 10.96
C THR A 5 7.46 -3.50 9.71
N ILE A 6 6.76 -2.39 9.49
CA ILE A 6 5.96 -2.11 8.30
C ILE A 6 6.73 -1.13 7.45
N HIS A 7 6.90 -1.48 6.19
CA HIS A 7 7.40 -0.61 5.15
C HIS A 7 6.23 0.17 4.57
N VAL A 8 6.43 1.47 4.47
CA VAL A 8 5.51 2.41 3.85
C VAL A 8 5.97 2.63 2.43
N TYR A 9 5.13 2.23 1.47
CA TYR A 9 5.38 2.47 0.05
C TYR A 9 4.45 3.57 -0.45
N ASP A 10 5.03 4.75 -0.66
CA ASP A 10 4.34 5.89 -1.24
C ASP A 10 4.03 5.60 -2.71
N THR A 11 2.75 5.63 -3.07
CA THR A 11 2.28 5.24 -4.39
C THR A 11 1.59 6.38 -5.12
N TRP A 12 2.19 6.79 -6.24
CA TRP A 12 1.65 7.81 -7.13
C TRP A 12 1.37 7.22 -8.51
N VAL A 13 0.10 7.20 -8.91
CA VAL A 13 -0.30 6.77 -10.25
C VAL A 13 -1.18 7.80 -10.94
N THR A 14 -1.24 7.71 -12.27
CA THR A 14 -2.16 8.51 -13.08
C THR A 14 -3.32 7.61 -13.51
N GLY A 15 -4.49 7.83 -12.89
CA GLY A 15 -5.73 7.16 -13.26
C GLY A 15 -6.50 7.92 -14.33
N LYS A 16 -7.67 7.41 -14.71
CA LYS A 16 -8.52 8.01 -15.76
C LYS A 16 -9.00 9.42 -15.43
N LYS A 17 -9.18 9.72 -14.14
CA LYS A 17 -9.75 10.99 -13.64
C LYS A 17 -8.72 11.97 -13.06
N GLY A 18 -7.44 11.58 -13.02
CA GLY A 18 -6.38 12.40 -12.43
C GLY A 18 -5.34 11.59 -11.67
N ARG A 19 -4.53 12.28 -10.88
CA ARG A 19 -3.53 11.64 -10.01
C ARG A 19 -4.23 10.94 -8.85
N ILE A 20 -3.70 9.79 -8.49
CA ILE A 20 -4.14 8.99 -7.35
C ILE A 20 -2.90 8.78 -6.48
N HIS A 21 -3.07 9.06 -5.19
CA HIS A 21 -2.01 8.99 -4.19
C HIS A 21 -2.48 8.11 -3.02
N PHE A 22 -1.68 7.13 -2.66
CA PHE A 22 -1.96 6.25 -1.53
C PHE A 22 -0.69 5.59 -1.03
N ASP A 23 -0.65 5.28 0.26
CA ASP A 23 0.41 4.46 0.85
C ASP A 23 0.00 3.00 0.88
N VAL A 24 0.96 2.13 0.58
CA VAL A 24 0.86 0.69 0.85
C VAL A 24 1.67 0.35 2.09
N MET A 25 1.00 -0.18 3.09
CA MET A 25 1.57 -0.51 4.40
C MET A 25 1.73 -2.03 4.47
N THR A 26 2.97 -2.53 4.32
CA THR A 26 3.24 -3.99 4.27
C THR A 26 4.68 -4.32 4.66
N THR A 27 5.12 -5.56 4.52
CA THR A 27 6.46 -6.01 4.94
C THR A 27 7.46 -6.14 3.79
N ASP A 28 7.00 -6.21 2.54
CA ASP A 28 7.85 -6.47 1.38
C ASP A 28 7.25 -5.91 0.08
N GLU A 29 8.12 -5.69 -0.92
CA GLU A 29 7.77 -5.08 -2.20
C GLU A 29 6.76 -5.92 -3.02
N THR A 30 6.83 -7.25 -2.92
CA THR A 30 5.95 -8.13 -3.70
C THR A 30 4.52 -8.02 -3.18
N THR A 31 4.35 -8.02 -1.87
CA THR A 31 3.06 -7.77 -1.22
C THR A 31 2.59 -6.34 -1.49
N ALA A 32 3.49 -5.36 -1.52
CA ALA A 32 3.14 -3.97 -1.81
C ALA A 32 2.49 -3.82 -3.19
N LEU A 33 3.14 -4.34 -4.23
CA LEU A 33 2.60 -4.30 -5.60
C LEU A 33 1.29 -5.08 -5.74
N LYS A 34 1.15 -6.20 -5.02
CA LYS A 34 -0.10 -6.99 -5.03
C LYS A 34 -1.26 -6.19 -4.41
N LEU A 35 -1.04 -5.56 -3.26
CA LEU A 35 -2.03 -4.75 -2.57
C LEU A 35 -2.39 -3.50 -3.38
N ALA A 36 -1.40 -2.82 -3.96
CA ALA A 36 -1.61 -1.66 -4.82
C ALA A 36 -2.50 -1.99 -6.02
N LYS A 37 -2.20 -3.09 -6.75
CA LYS A 37 -3.02 -3.55 -7.88
C LYS A 37 -4.45 -3.89 -7.45
N GLY A 38 -4.60 -4.58 -6.32
CA GLY A 38 -5.91 -4.91 -5.76
C GLY A 38 -6.73 -3.66 -5.41
N TYR A 39 -6.07 -2.65 -4.83
CA TYR A 39 -6.70 -1.38 -4.51
C TYR A 39 -7.15 -0.61 -5.75
N LEU A 40 -6.27 -0.49 -6.76
CA LEU A 40 -6.60 0.16 -8.02
C LEU A 40 -7.81 -0.50 -8.71
N ALA A 41 -7.85 -1.84 -8.74
CA ALA A 41 -9.02 -2.56 -9.23
C ALA A 41 -10.29 -2.26 -8.39
N SER A 42 -10.16 -2.19 -7.06
CA SER A 42 -11.28 -1.88 -6.16
C SER A 42 -11.86 -0.48 -6.35
N ILE A 43 -11.08 0.49 -6.83
CA ILE A 43 -11.54 1.86 -7.08
C ILE A 43 -11.91 2.11 -8.56
N GLY A 44 -11.94 1.07 -9.39
CA GLY A 44 -12.33 1.14 -10.81
C GLY A 44 -11.21 1.50 -11.79
N GLU A 45 -9.96 1.38 -11.36
CA GLU A 45 -8.75 1.68 -12.13
C GLU A 45 -7.86 0.42 -12.35
N PRO A 46 -8.41 -0.74 -12.75
CA PRO A 46 -7.66 -2.01 -12.80
C PRO A 46 -6.50 -2.03 -13.82
N ASP A 47 -6.59 -1.19 -14.86
CA ASP A 47 -5.61 -1.12 -15.95
C ASP A 47 -4.47 -0.13 -15.68
N VAL A 48 -4.51 0.61 -14.56
CA VAL A 48 -3.46 1.58 -14.24
C VAL A 48 -2.17 0.82 -13.91
N PRO A 49 -1.06 1.07 -14.62
CA PRO A 49 0.20 0.43 -14.31
C PRO A 49 0.70 0.89 -12.94
N VAL A 50 1.08 -0.08 -12.12
CA VAL A 50 1.78 0.16 -10.85
C VAL A 50 2.98 -0.78 -10.76
N THR A 51 4.16 -0.18 -10.72
CA THR A 51 5.45 -0.85 -10.57
C THR A 51 6.23 -0.21 -9.42
N LEU A 52 7.47 -0.64 -9.19
CA LEU A 52 8.35 -0.02 -8.17
C LEU A 52 8.75 1.42 -8.53
N LYS A 53 8.43 1.91 -9.74
CA LYS A 53 8.59 3.33 -10.08
C LYS A 53 7.50 4.19 -9.45
N GLU A 54 6.28 3.69 -9.44
CA GLU A 54 5.11 4.38 -8.90
C GLU A 54 4.93 4.10 -7.41
N CYS A 55 5.23 2.88 -6.96
CA CYS A 55 5.11 2.39 -5.58
C CYS A 55 6.51 2.33 -4.94
N GLN A 56 6.95 3.44 -4.35
CA GLN A 56 8.31 3.62 -3.88
C GLN A 56 8.40 3.46 -2.37
N PHE A 57 9.40 2.71 -1.91
CA PHE A 57 9.70 2.65 -0.48
C PHE A 57 10.06 4.04 0.05
N CYS A 58 9.34 4.48 1.08
CA CYS A 58 9.56 5.77 1.73
C CYS A 58 10.36 5.58 3.03
N HIS A 59 9.78 4.85 3.99
CA HIS A 59 10.38 4.58 5.30
C HIS A 59 9.71 3.36 5.95
N SER A 60 10.14 3.03 7.17
CA SER A 60 9.56 1.95 7.95
C SER A 60 9.06 2.43 9.30
N GLU A 61 7.93 1.88 9.74
CA GLU A 61 7.33 2.14 11.04
C GLU A 61 7.10 0.84 11.81
N PRO A 62 7.22 0.83 13.14
CA PRO A 62 6.93 -0.36 13.92
C PRO A 62 5.41 -0.63 13.95
N LEU A 63 5.02 -1.90 13.77
CA LEU A 63 3.62 -2.33 13.65
C LEU A 63 2.73 -1.87 14.82
N VAL A 64 3.33 -1.70 16.01
CA VAL A 64 2.65 -1.25 17.23
C VAL A 64 2.15 0.20 17.15
N MET A 65 2.63 1.00 16.20
CA MET A 65 2.20 2.39 15.99
C MET A 65 0.84 2.48 15.28
N PHE A 66 0.39 1.38 14.66
CA PHE A 66 -0.89 1.33 13.95
C PHE A 66 -2.02 0.84 14.86
N SER A 67 -3.26 1.18 14.48
CA SER A 67 -4.45 0.74 15.21
C SER A 67 -4.59 -0.80 15.24
N SER A 68 -5.31 -1.33 16.23
CA SER A 68 -5.55 -2.78 16.35
C SER A 68 -6.15 -3.40 15.08
N GLU A 69 -6.99 -2.65 14.37
CA GLU A 69 -7.58 -3.11 13.11
C GLU A 69 -6.54 -3.18 11.98
N GLN A 70 -5.68 -2.17 11.85
CA GLN A 70 -4.58 -2.20 10.88
C GLN A 70 -3.60 -3.33 11.18
N GLN A 71 -3.30 -3.57 12.46
CA GLN A 71 -2.46 -4.70 12.86
C GLN A 71 -3.10 -6.04 12.47
N LYS A 72 -4.43 -6.18 12.61
CA LYS A 72 -5.18 -7.35 12.15
C LYS A 72 -5.12 -7.51 10.63
N GLN A 73 -5.27 -6.42 9.87
CA GLN A 73 -5.15 -6.44 8.42
C GLN A 73 -3.75 -6.87 7.96
N VAL A 74 -2.68 -6.39 8.60
CA VAL A 74 -1.32 -6.86 8.32
C VAL A 74 -1.21 -8.37 8.53
N ARG A 75 -1.76 -8.91 9.64
CA ARG A 75 -1.69 -10.34 9.96
C ARG A 75 -2.51 -11.22 9.02
N GLU A 76 -3.68 -10.75 8.58
CA GLU A 76 -4.63 -11.54 7.78
C GLU A 76 -4.43 -11.38 6.27
N LYS A 77 -4.08 -10.17 5.82
CA LYS A 77 -4.01 -9.78 4.40
C LYS A 77 -2.59 -9.46 3.93
N GLY A 78 -1.62 -9.42 4.85
CA GLY A 78 -0.24 -9.03 4.57
C GLY A 78 0.00 -7.52 4.56
N GLY A 79 -1.03 -6.69 4.70
CA GLY A 79 -0.92 -5.24 4.70
C GLY A 79 -2.25 -4.53 4.54
N PHE A 80 -2.20 -3.21 4.42
CA PHE A 80 -3.36 -2.35 4.19
C PHE A 80 -2.98 -1.13 3.34
N ILE A 81 -4.00 -0.38 2.90
CA ILE A 81 -3.86 0.82 2.06
C ILE A 81 -4.34 2.03 2.82
N VAL A 82 -3.62 3.14 2.69
CA VAL A 82 -4.03 4.45 3.20
C VAL A 82 -4.19 5.40 2.02
N PRO A 83 -5.42 5.74 1.60
CA PRO A 83 -5.66 6.75 0.59
C PRO A 83 -5.21 8.12 1.08
N MET A 84 -4.56 8.88 0.21
CA MET A 84 -4.06 10.22 0.52
C MET A 84 -4.57 11.25 -0.49
N PRO A 85 -4.63 12.54 -0.11
CA PRO A 85 -4.89 13.60 -1.07
C PRO A 85 -3.79 13.61 -2.15
N ALA A 86 -4.21 13.68 -3.41
CA ALA A 86 -3.35 13.73 -4.59
C ALA A 86 -3.09 15.16 -5.07
#